data_AF-A0A6P6NE56-F1
#
_entry.id   AF-A0A6P6NE56-F1
#
_cell.length_a   1.000
_cell.length_b   1.000
_cell.length_c   1.000
_cell.angle_alpha   90.00
_cell.angle_beta   90.00
_cell.angle_gamma   90.00
#
_symmetry.space_group_name_H-M   'P 1'
#
loop_
_entity.id
_entity.type
_entity.pdbx_description
1 polymer ?
#
loop_
_entity_poly.entity_id
_entity_poly.type
_entity_poly.pdbx_seq_one_letter_code
_entity_poly.pdbx_strand_id
1 'polypeptide(L)'
;MKQCPPRSLSCKCRRWIWNQQCAVSVPLVLKSDLVLQATLEQELQEARYKEEQLHLGNTTLQRQLERLTEEKEEREREAVSCYNALEKACEANQDLQIQLEQVLQQAQDPNSKGNSLFSEVEDKRAEMERQLKSMKRQHESLQKQHALTKGEQSTSTETPAGEVSRSCSRGRIST
;
A
#
# COMPACT_ATOMS: atom_id res chain seq x y z
N MET A 1 27.35 19.16 -84.92
CA MET A 1 28.71 19.11 -85.51
C MET A 1 28.77 20.06 -86.71
N LYS A 2 29.59 21.12 -86.66
CA LYS A 2 29.79 22.05 -87.79
C LYS A 2 30.53 21.29 -88.89
N GLN A 3 29.95 21.14 -90.07
CA GLN A 3 30.60 20.46 -91.20
C GLN A 3 31.40 21.51 -91.98
N CYS A 4 32.70 21.29 -92.16
CA CYS A 4 33.51 22.18 -92.99
C CYS A 4 33.04 22.11 -94.44
N PRO A 5 32.77 23.25 -95.10
CA PRO A 5 32.36 23.22 -96.50
C PRO A 5 33.48 22.64 -97.37
N PRO A 6 33.14 21.84 -98.40
CA PRO A 6 34.11 21.05 -99.14
C PRO A 6 35.22 21.90 -99.79
N ARG A 7 36.44 21.34 -99.82
CA ARG A 7 37.63 22.02 -100.37
C ARG A 7 37.54 22.31 -101.87
N SER A 8 36.64 21.65 -102.59
CA SER A 8 36.37 21.85 -104.02
C SER A 8 35.72 23.20 -104.35
N LEU A 9 35.14 23.91 -103.37
CA LEU A 9 34.46 25.19 -103.59
C LEU A 9 35.44 26.37 -103.70
N SER A 10 34.98 27.51 -104.22
CA SER A 10 35.78 28.76 -104.15
C SER A 10 35.86 29.28 -102.71
N CYS A 11 36.90 30.05 -102.38
CA CYS A 11 37.03 30.67 -101.06
C CYS A 11 35.82 31.56 -100.69
N LYS A 12 35.26 32.29 -101.66
CA LYS A 12 34.08 33.13 -101.48
C LYS A 12 32.84 32.28 -101.15
N CYS A 13 32.63 31.17 -101.87
CA CYS A 13 31.52 30.25 -101.61
C CYS A 13 31.62 29.58 -100.24
N ARG A 14 32.82 29.12 -99.84
CA ARG A 14 33.02 28.55 -98.49
C ARG A 14 32.73 29.56 -97.39
N ARG A 15 33.18 30.81 -97.54
CA ARG A 15 32.95 31.89 -96.57
C ARG A 15 31.45 32.19 -96.44
N TRP A 16 30.73 32.23 -97.56
CA TRP A 16 29.28 32.46 -97.57
C TRP A 16 28.50 31.32 -96.89
N ILE A 17 28.81 30.06 -97.24
CA ILE A 17 28.18 28.88 -96.60
C ILE A 17 28.46 28.85 -95.10
N TRP A 18 29.70 29.11 -94.69
CA TRP A 18 30.08 29.16 -93.27
C TRP A 18 29.32 30.27 -92.53
N ASN A 19 29.22 31.47 -93.11
CA ASN A 19 28.49 32.58 -92.51
C ASN A 19 27.00 32.23 -92.36
N GLN A 20 26.38 31.71 -93.43
CA GLN A 20 24.98 31.27 -93.41
C GLN A 20 24.73 30.18 -92.36
N GLN A 21 25.63 29.21 -92.22
CA GLN A 21 25.53 28.15 -91.22
C GLN A 21 25.74 28.67 -89.79
N CYS A 22 26.64 29.63 -89.59
CA CYS A 22 26.83 30.28 -88.29
C CYS A 22 25.63 31.14 -87.89
N ALA A 23 25.05 31.87 -88.84
CA ALA A 23 23.87 32.72 -88.63
C ALA A 23 22.65 31.91 -88.12
N VAL A 24 22.55 30.63 -88.48
CA VAL A 24 21.49 29.74 -87.99
C VAL A 24 21.91 29.00 -86.72
N SER A 25 23.14 28.46 -86.68
CA SER A 25 23.57 27.58 -85.59
C SER A 25 23.76 28.31 -84.26
N VAL A 26 24.29 29.53 -84.28
CA VAL A 26 24.59 30.28 -83.05
C VAL A 26 23.31 30.65 -82.28
N PRO A 27 22.26 31.22 -82.90
CA PRO A 27 21.00 31.49 -82.20
C PRO A 27 20.30 30.24 -81.67
N LEU A 28 20.41 29.10 -82.37
CA LEU A 28 19.82 27.83 -81.93
C LEU A 28 20.48 27.30 -80.65
N VAL A 29 21.81 27.35 -80.59
CA VAL A 29 22.57 26.96 -79.40
C VAL A 29 22.26 27.89 -78.24
N LEU A 30 22.28 29.21 -78.45
CA LEU A 30 21.96 30.19 -77.40
C LEU A 30 20.53 30.03 -76.86
N LYS A 31 19.56 29.73 -77.73
CA LYS A 31 18.18 29.44 -77.30
C LYS A 31 18.11 28.16 -76.47
N SER A 32 18.82 27.11 -76.87
CA SER A 32 18.91 25.85 -76.11
C SER A 32 19.53 26.08 -74.74
N ASP A 33 20.62 26.83 -74.66
CA ASP A 33 21.32 27.14 -73.43
C ASP A 33 20.46 28.01 -72.49
N LEU A 34 19.71 28.97 -73.03
CA LEU A 34 18.78 29.80 -72.25
C LEU A 34 17.63 28.99 -71.66
N VAL A 35 17.07 28.04 -72.42
CA VAL A 35 16.02 27.14 -71.92
C VAL A 35 16.58 26.25 -70.81
N LEU A 36 17.77 25.69 -71.01
CA LEU A 36 18.43 24.86 -70.00
C LEU A 36 18.71 25.66 -68.71
N GLN A 37 19.17 26.91 -68.84
CA GLN A 37 19.40 27.79 -67.71
C GLN A 37 18.09 28.04 -66.94
N ALA A 38 17.00 28.37 -67.65
CA ALA A 38 15.70 28.59 -67.02
C ALA A 38 15.17 27.33 -66.30
N THR A 39 15.34 26.15 -66.89
CA THR A 39 14.94 24.89 -66.24
C THR A 39 15.76 24.60 -64.97
N LEU A 40 17.07 24.84 -65.02
CA LEU A 40 17.94 24.64 -63.86
C LEU A 40 17.63 25.64 -62.74
N GLU A 41 17.35 26.89 -63.08
CA GLU A 41 16.92 27.91 -62.12
C GLU A 41 15.61 27.52 -61.45
N GLN A 42 14.64 26.99 -62.21
CA GLN A 42 13.38 26.49 -61.66
C GLN A 42 13.60 25.30 -60.70
N GLU A 43 14.35 24.29 -61.12
CA GLU A 43 14.65 23.11 -60.28
C GLU A 43 15.36 23.50 -58.97
N LEU A 44 16.28 24.46 -59.04
CA LEU A 44 16.98 24.98 -57.88
C LEU A 44 16.02 25.70 -56.90
N GLN A 45 15.06 26.47 -57.41
CA GLN A 45 14.05 27.10 -56.55
C GLN A 45 13.11 26.07 -55.92
N GLU A 46 12.68 25.07 -56.69
CA GLU A 46 11.84 23.99 -56.17
C GLU A 46 12.56 23.17 -55.09
N ALA A 47 13.85 22.90 -55.27
CA ALA A 47 14.68 22.21 -54.29
C ALA A 47 14.81 23.03 -52.99
N ARG A 48 15.09 24.34 -53.09
CA ARG A 48 15.16 25.23 -51.92
C ARG A 48 13.86 25.30 -51.15
N TYR A 49 12.74 25.43 -51.86
CA TYR A 49 11.43 25.44 -51.23
C TYR A 49 11.15 24.15 -50.46
N LYS A 50 11.48 22.99 -51.03
CA LYS A 50 11.33 21.69 -50.35
C LYS A 50 12.24 21.59 -49.12
N GLU A 51 13.47 22.09 -49.21
CA GLU A 51 14.41 22.14 -48.08
C GLU A 51 13.86 22.99 -46.93
N GLU A 52 13.35 24.18 -47.22
CA GLU A 52 12.72 25.06 -46.22
C GLU A 52 11.49 24.39 -45.57
N GLN A 53 10.63 23.75 -46.37
CA GLN A 53 9.48 23.00 -45.84
C GLN A 53 9.92 21.87 -44.90
N LEU A 54 10.93 21.10 -45.29
CA LEU A 54 11.49 20.04 -44.44
C LEU A 54 12.12 20.61 -43.16
N HIS A 55 12.81 21.75 -43.24
CA HIS A 55 13.40 22.41 -42.08
C HIS A 55 12.32 22.86 -41.07
N LEU A 56 11.24 23.47 -41.55
CA LEU A 56 10.10 23.87 -40.71
C LEU A 56 9.40 22.64 -40.09
N GLY A 57 9.24 21.56 -40.86
CA GLY A 57 8.70 20.30 -40.34
C GLY A 57 9.60 19.69 -39.27
N ASN A 58 10.90 19.64 -39.51
CA ASN A 58 11.89 19.10 -38.59
C ASN A 58 11.93 19.87 -37.27
N THR A 59 11.97 21.21 -37.31
CA THR A 59 11.94 22.04 -36.11
C THR A 59 10.65 21.89 -35.31
N THR A 60 9.51 21.70 -35.99
CA THR A 60 8.23 21.43 -35.33
C THR A 60 8.24 20.08 -34.62
N LEU A 61 8.74 19.03 -35.28
CA LEU A 61 8.87 17.69 -34.70
C LEU A 61 9.85 17.67 -33.53
N GLN A 62 10.98 18.37 -33.63
CA GLN A 62 11.95 18.50 -32.53
C GLN A 62 11.30 19.10 -31.28
N ARG A 63 10.56 20.21 -31.41
CA ARG A 63 9.83 20.81 -30.28
C ARG A 63 8.74 19.89 -29.72
N GLN A 64 8.09 19.09 -30.56
CA GLN A 64 7.13 18.09 -30.08
C GLN A 64 7.81 16.99 -29.29
N LEU A 65 8.97 16.50 -29.76
CA LEU A 65 9.77 15.49 -29.06
C LEU A 65 10.28 16.01 -27.71
N GLU A 66 10.77 17.24 -27.65
CA GLU A 66 11.21 17.89 -26.40
C GLU A 66 10.06 17.92 -25.38
N ARG A 67 8.89 18.45 -25.76
CA ARG A 67 7.71 18.50 -24.88
C ARG A 67 7.27 17.12 -24.40
N LEU A 68 7.19 16.15 -25.30
CA LEU A 68 6.80 14.78 -24.93
C LEU A 68 7.82 14.13 -23.98
N THR A 69 9.10 14.46 -24.14
CA THR A 69 10.16 13.98 -23.25
C THR A 69 10.01 14.59 -21.85
N GLU A 70 9.79 15.89 -21.76
CA GLU A 70 9.54 16.58 -20.48
C GLU A 70 8.27 16.04 -19.78
N GLU A 71 7.17 15.87 -20.52
CA GLU A 71 5.93 15.29 -20.00
C GLU A 71 6.14 13.85 -19.48
N LYS A 72 6.91 13.03 -20.20
CA LYS A 72 7.26 11.68 -19.76
C LYS A 72 8.06 11.72 -18.46
N GLU A 73 9.08 12.56 -18.37
CA GLU A 73 9.89 12.69 -17.17
C GLU A 73 9.09 13.19 -15.97
N GLU A 74 8.16 14.12 -16.17
CA GLU A 74 7.24 14.57 -15.11
C GLU A 74 6.37 13.42 -14.62
N ARG A 75 5.79 12.62 -15.52
CA ARG A 75 4.97 11.46 -15.15
C ARG A 75 5.76 10.39 -14.41
N GLU A 76 7.03 10.20 -14.78
CA GLU A 76 7.93 9.31 -14.05
C GLU A 76 8.21 9.83 -12.64
N ARG A 77 8.44 11.14 -12.48
CA ARG A 77 8.62 11.78 -11.17
C ARG A 77 7.36 11.67 -10.31
N GLU A 78 6.18 11.94 -10.87
CA GLU A 78 4.89 11.77 -10.20
C GLU A 78 4.69 10.32 -9.75
N ALA A 79 4.96 9.34 -10.64
CA ALA A 79 4.82 7.92 -10.32
C ALA A 79 5.73 7.52 -9.16
N VAL A 80 7.01 7.90 -9.19
CA VAL A 80 7.97 7.63 -8.10
C VAL A 80 7.50 8.26 -6.80
N SER A 81 7.01 9.50 -6.84
CA SER A 81 6.46 10.19 -5.65
C SER A 81 5.25 9.44 -5.08
N CYS A 82 4.32 9.01 -5.94
CA CYS A 82 3.16 8.22 -5.53
C CYS A 82 3.55 6.87 -4.92
N TYR A 83 4.49 6.14 -5.53
CA TYR A 83 4.98 4.89 -4.97
C TYR A 83 5.63 5.08 -3.59
N ASN A 84 6.46 6.11 -3.44
CA ASN A 84 7.09 6.42 -2.15
C ASN A 84 6.05 6.80 -1.08
N ALA A 85 5.01 7.55 -1.45
CA ALA A 85 3.92 7.89 -0.53
C ALA A 85 3.12 6.64 -0.12
N LEU A 86 2.88 5.73 -1.06
CA LEU A 86 2.22 4.46 -0.80
C LEU A 86 3.04 3.56 0.12
N GLU A 87 4.34 3.43 -0.12
CA GLU A 87 5.26 2.65 0.72
C GLU A 87 5.24 3.16 2.17
N LYS A 88 5.38 4.47 2.36
CA LYS A 88 5.27 5.10 3.70
C LYS A 88 3.92 4.86 4.36
N ALA A 89 2.83 4.88 3.60
CA ALA A 89 1.51 4.59 4.13
C ALA A 89 1.38 3.11 4.55
N CYS A 90 1.97 2.19 3.79
CA CYS A 90 2.03 0.77 4.14
C CYS A 90 2.87 0.53 5.40
N GLU A 91 4.03 1.15 5.53
CA GLU A 91 4.87 1.10 6.74
C GLU A 91 4.11 1.60 7.96
N ALA A 92 3.49 2.79 7.87
CA ALA A 92 2.67 3.33 8.96
C ALA A 92 1.49 2.43 9.32
N ASN A 93 0.88 1.76 8.33
CA ASN A 93 -0.19 0.80 8.57
C ASN A 93 0.31 -0.43 9.34
N GLN A 94 1.49 -0.96 8.98
CA GLN A 94 2.12 -2.07 9.70
C GLN A 94 2.44 -1.68 11.15
N ASP A 95 3.00 -0.50 11.37
CA ASP A 95 3.27 0.01 12.72
C ASP A 95 2.00 0.11 13.57
N LEU A 96 0.89 0.58 12.97
CA LEU A 96 -0.41 0.64 13.65
C LEU A 96 -0.98 -0.75 13.94
N GLN A 97 -0.80 -1.71 13.03
CA GLN A 97 -1.21 -3.11 13.28
C GLN A 97 -0.43 -3.72 14.45
N ILE A 98 0.89 -3.48 14.51
CA ILE A 98 1.73 -3.92 15.63
C ILE A 98 1.25 -3.29 16.94
N GLN A 99 0.98 -1.98 16.96
CA GLN A 99 0.45 -1.29 18.14
C GLN A 99 -0.91 -1.87 18.57
N LEU A 100 -1.80 -2.16 17.61
CA LEU A 100 -3.09 -2.77 17.89
C LEU A 100 -2.92 -4.17 18.49
N GLU A 101 -2.02 -4.99 17.95
CA GLU A 101 -1.75 -6.34 18.45
C GLU A 101 -1.19 -6.29 19.88
N GLN A 102 -0.28 -5.35 20.17
CA GLN A 102 0.22 -5.12 21.53
C GLN A 102 -0.88 -4.76 22.52
N VAL A 103 -1.77 -3.82 22.15
CA VAL A 103 -2.91 -3.42 22.99
C VAL A 103 -3.89 -4.58 23.19
N LEU A 104 -4.15 -5.37 22.16
CA LEU A 104 -4.99 -6.57 22.27
C LEU A 104 -4.37 -7.61 23.20
N GLN A 105 -3.07 -7.87 23.08
CA GLN A 105 -2.35 -8.79 23.96
C GLN A 105 -2.38 -8.30 25.42
N GLN A 106 -2.18 -6.99 25.64
CA GLN A 106 -2.27 -6.39 26.96
C GLN A 106 -3.70 -6.46 27.54
N ALA A 107 -4.73 -6.28 26.71
CA ALA A 107 -6.12 -6.40 27.14
C ALA A 107 -6.53 -7.84 27.49
N GLN A 108 -5.87 -8.83 26.87
CA GLN A 108 -6.06 -10.25 27.13
C GLN A 108 -5.30 -10.74 28.37
N ASP A 109 -4.23 -10.07 28.81
CA ASP A 109 -3.49 -10.46 30.02
C ASP A 109 -4.35 -10.18 31.28
N PRO A 110 -4.89 -11.24 31.94
CA PRO A 110 -5.71 -11.07 33.13
C PRO A 110 -4.90 -10.61 34.35
N ASN A 111 -3.56 -10.72 34.31
CA ASN A 111 -2.67 -10.37 35.41
C ASN A 111 -2.17 -8.91 35.33
N SER A 112 -2.33 -8.28 34.17
CA SER A 112 -2.05 -6.85 33.95
C SER A 112 -3.18 -5.93 34.42
N LYS A 113 -4.38 -6.47 34.69
CA LYS A 113 -5.52 -5.71 35.24
C LYS A 113 -5.41 -5.54 36.76
N GLY A 114 -4.26 -5.03 37.20
CA GLY A 114 -4.06 -4.39 38.50
C GLY A 114 -4.17 -5.31 39.72
N ASN A 115 -3.38 -4.96 40.73
CA ASN A 115 -3.83 -5.07 42.11
C ASN A 115 -5.13 -4.28 42.22
N SER A 116 -6.25 -4.92 41.90
CA SER A 116 -7.55 -4.29 42.01
C SER A 116 -7.81 -4.12 43.50
N LEU A 117 -8.21 -2.93 43.91
CA LEU A 117 -8.66 -2.67 45.28
C LEU A 117 -9.70 -3.73 45.72
N PHE A 118 -10.48 -4.24 44.76
CA PHE A 118 -11.44 -5.32 44.98
C PHE A 118 -10.79 -6.67 45.27
N SER A 119 -9.71 -7.06 44.60
CA SER A 119 -9.04 -8.35 44.87
C SER A 119 -8.41 -8.35 46.26
N GLU A 120 -7.74 -7.26 46.68
CA GLU A 120 -7.23 -7.15 48.05
C GLU A 120 -8.33 -7.16 49.11
N VAL A 121 -9.49 -6.53 48.82
CA VAL A 121 -10.64 -6.54 49.72
C VAL A 121 -11.28 -7.92 49.78
N GLU A 122 -11.36 -8.63 48.66
CA GLU A 122 -11.88 -10.01 48.58
C GLU A 122 -10.97 -10.99 49.33
N ASP A 123 -9.64 -10.85 49.21
CA ASP A 123 -8.67 -11.65 49.95
C ASP A 123 -8.79 -11.41 51.46
N LYS A 124 -8.84 -10.13 51.89
CA LYS A 124 -9.07 -9.75 53.30
C LYS A 124 -10.42 -10.24 53.81
N ARG A 125 -11.47 -10.17 53.00
CA ARG A 125 -12.80 -10.70 53.35
C ARG A 125 -12.76 -12.20 53.55
N ALA A 126 -12.13 -12.95 52.64
CA ALA A 126 -12.01 -14.40 52.73
C ALA A 126 -11.19 -14.83 53.96
N GLU A 127 -10.15 -14.08 54.31
CA GLU A 127 -9.38 -14.29 55.53
C GLU A 127 -10.21 -14.04 56.80
N MET A 128 -10.90 -12.90 56.88
CA MET A 128 -11.81 -12.59 57.98
C MET A 128 -12.92 -13.64 58.14
N GLU A 129 -13.46 -14.15 57.03
CA GLU A 129 -14.51 -15.17 57.07
C GLU A 129 -14.00 -16.53 57.59
N ARG A 130 -12.74 -16.90 57.27
CA ARG A 130 -12.09 -18.08 57.86
C ARG A 130 -11.89 -17.93 59.36
N GLN A 131 -11.44 -16.76 59.81
CA GLN A 131 -11.26 -16.47 61.23
C GLN A 131 -12.60 -16.56 61.98
N LEU A 132 -13.67 -15.96 61.44
CA LEU A 132 -15.01 -16.02 62.01
C LEU A 132 -15.51 -17.47 62.12
N LYS A 133 -15.31 -18.28 61.07
CA LYS A 133 -15.68 -19.71 61.07
C LYS A 133 -14.89 -20.50 62.12
N SER A 134 -13.62 -20.16 62.37
CA SER A 134 -12.81 -20.77 63.42
C SER A 134 -13.34 -20.42 64.81
N MET A 135 -13.59 -19.13 65.05
CA MET A 135 -14.13 -18.63 66.32
C MET A 135 -15.52 -19.21 66.62
N LYS A 136 -16.39 -19.35 65.62
CA LYS A 136 -17.68 -20.03 65.77
C LYS A 136 -17.53 -21.49 66.20
N ARG A 137 -16.64 -22.24 65.54
CA ARG A 137 -16.34 -23.63 65.93
C ARG A 137 -15.82 -23.72 67.37
N GLN A 138 -14.96 -22.81 67.78
CA GLN A 138 -14.46 -22.74 69.15
C GLN A 138 -15.59 -22.43 70.15
N HIS A 139 -16.46 -21.46 69.84
CA HIS A 139 -17.58 -21.10 70.69
C HIS A 139 -18.59 -22.25 70.84
N GLU A 140 -18.95 -22.93 69.76
CA GLU A 140 -19.82 -24.10 69.79
C GLU A 140 -19.22 -25.25 70.61
N SER A 141 -17.90 -25.46 70.52
CA SER A 141 -17.19 -26.44 71.34
C SER A 141 -17.29 -26.08 72.82
N LEU A 142 -17.01 -24.82 73.18
CA LEU A 142 -17.12 -24.35 74.56
C LEU A 142 -18.55 -24.41 75.08
N GLN A 143 -19.54 -24.10 74.25
CA GLN A 143 -20.96 -24.18 74.60
C GLN A 143 -21.38 -25.63 74.88
N LYS A 144 -20.92 -26.59 74.06
CA LYS A 144 -21.14 -28.02 74.29
C LYS A 144 -20.47 -28.48 75.58
N GLN A 145 -19.21 -28.08 75.82
CA GLN A 145 -18.53 -28.39 77.09
C GLN A 145 -19.29 -27.84 78.29
N HIS A 146 -19.73 -26.59 78.25
CA HIS A 146 -20.50 -25.97 79.33
C HIS A 146 -21.89 -26.62 79.52
N ALA A 147 -22.55 -27.04 78.44
CA ALA A 147 -23.80 -27.80 78.52
C ALA A 147 -23.59 -29.18 79.16
N LEU A 148 -22.48 -29.85 78.86
CA LEU A 148 -22.09 -31.12 79.50
C LEU A 148 -21.79 -30.92 80.99
N THR A 149 -21.01 -29.90 81.35
CA THR A 149 -20.69 -29.61 82.76
C THR A 149 -21.93 -29.24 83.60
N LYS A 150 -22.93 -28.56 83.01
CA LYS A 150 -24.22 -28.32 83.67
C LYS A 150 -25.09 -29.58 83.77
N GLY A 151 -25.01 -30.49 82.80
CA GLY A 151 -25.65 -31.81 82.86
C GLY A 151 -25.06 -32.68 83.98
N GLU A 152 -23.74 -32.70 84.12
CA GLU A 152 -23.03 -33.45 85.17
C GLU A 152 -23.26 -32.87 86.58
N GLN A 153 -23.49 -31.55 86.69
CA GLN A 153 -23.91 -30.89 87.94
C GLN A 153 -25.37 -31.20 88.35
N SER A 154 -26.22 -31.67 87.43
CA SER A 154 -27.62 -32.03 87.73
C SER A 154 -27.84 -33.52 87.98
N THR A 155 -26.84 -34.38 87.77
CA THR A 155 -26.92 -35.84 88.01
C THR A 155 -26.22 -36.32 89.28
N SER A 156 -25.83 -35.42 90.19
CA SER A 156 -25.11 -35.74 91.42
C SER A 156 -25.88 -35.35 92.68
N THR A 157 -27.15 -35.74 92.83
CA THR A 157 -27.80 -35.81 94.15
C THR A 157 -29.00 -36.76 94.14
N GLU A 158 -29.02 -37.64 95.15
CA GLU A 158 -30.10 -38.54 95.61
C GLU A 158 -30.16 -39.99 95.09
N THR A 159 -29.61 -40.89 95.92
CA THR A 159 -30.07 -42.26 96.17
C THR A 159 -31.36 -42.20 97.01
N PRO A 160 -32.35 -43.10 96.81
CA PRO A 160 -32.48 -44.20 97.78
C PRO A 160 -32.94 -45.55 97.19
N ALA A 161 -32.74 -46.59 98.02
CA ALA A 161 -33.16 -47.97 97.85
C ALA A 161 -34.69 -48.17 97.98
N GLY A 162 -35.20 -49.31 97.49
CA GLY A 162 -36.42 -49.93 98.02
C GLY A 162 -37.44 -50.49 97.01
N GLU A 163 -37.28 -51.78 96.71
CA GLU A 163 -38.32 -52.83 96.54
C GLU A 163 -39.53 -52.73 95.57
N VAL A 164 -39.53 -53.66 94.61
CA VAL A 164 -40.53 -54.74 94.35
C VAL A 164 -42.00 -54.40 94.01
N SER A 165 -42.39 -54.76 92.76
CA SER A 165 -43.43 -55.75 92.37
C SER A 165 -44.39 -55.34 91.25
N ARG A 166 -44.51 -56.27 90.26
CA ARG A 166 -45.71 -56.68 89.47
C ARG A 166 -46.20 -55.72 88.38
N SER A 167 -46.06 -56.03 87.09
CA SER A 167 -46.73 -57.03 86.22
C SER A 167 -47.93 -56.47 85.45
N CYS A 168 -47.81 -56.41 84.11
CA CYS A 168 -48.83 -56.64 83.05
C CYS A 168 -48.31 -55.95 81.77
N SER A 169 -47.77 -56.66 80.79
CA SER A 169 -48.45 -57.44 79.75
C SER A 169 -49.28 -56.62 78.76
N ARG A 170 -48.79 -56.60 77.50
CA ARG A 170 -49.48 -56.33 76.22
C ARG A 170 -49.90 -54.86 75.98
N GLY A 171 -49.76 -54.29 74.79
CA GLY A 171 -49.67 -54.90 73.47
C GLY A 171 -48.89 -54.04 72.47
N ARG A 172 -48.44 -54.74 71.45
CA ARG A 172 -47.72 -54.28 70.27
C ARG A 172 -48.77 -53.93 69.17
N ILE A 173 -48.35 -53.11 68.21
CA ILE A 173 -48.79 -53.03 66.79
C ILE A 173 -49.72 -51.86 66.39
N SER A 174 -49.06 -50.90 65.72
CA SER A 174 -49.31 -50.27 64.41
C SER A 174 -50.62 -49.53 64.08
N THR A 175 -50.45 -48.30 63.61
CA THR A 175 -50.55 -48.00 62.16
C THR A 175 -49.48 -46.98 61.77
#